data_AF-A0AAU7GTS2-F1
#
_entry.id   AF-A0AAU7GTS2-F1
#
_cell.length_a   1.000
_cell.length_b   1.000
_cell.length_c   1.000
_cell.angle_alpha   90.00
_cell.angle_beta   90.00
_cell.angle_gamma   90.00
#
_symmetry.space_group_name_H-M   'P 1'
#
loop_
_entity.id
_entity.type
_entity.pdbx_description
1 polymer ?
#
loop_
_entity_poly.entity_id
_entity_poly.type
_entity_poly.pdbx_seq_one_letter_code
_entity_poly.pdbx_strand_id
1 'polypeptide(L)'
;MFTLYKRWDAERELAPSDIQFILSPRDALNMASIFYELDYLKYDQRNRILPHSVPKRLRGVYHRFATQPYKRKRLSEYDGLYDEVKWDLEHGWMVGVNTKEKWDHFRNPFYFDDDSNLIYDCFMDTYSECFQQEVRQLYEYTLNEHQGRKSLPTIKHHYSDAPIQYVPAGKTINSKAVGRLLAAGGIYNGNIEGFRQTAEQLGGDAVKGYDGVLDETTSGMMIAAASLLVIRNPMAAKELTSYLGKYKKAHVLLDDINVSELNYVRRDRAEYTVLRGEFNSSVRSSFLRSLSDHPDAVSTFDSNNLLRLADGKVPSGWQVHHKIPLDDSGTNAWDNLILIQNSPYHSALSKTQAIITKDLPYNASTNVLWPSPNGVIYPVGK
;
A
#
# COMPACT_ATOMS: atom_id res chain seq x y z
N MET A 1 12.47 22.26 4.30
CA MET A 1 13.50 21.38 4.89
C MET A 1 12.72 20.48 5.83
N PHE A 2 13.09 19.22 6.04
CA PHE A 2 12.38 18.41 7.01
C PHE A 2 12.44 19.04 8.40
N THR A 3 11.29 19.24 9.04
CA THR A 3 11.17 19.84 10.37
C THR A 3 10.16 19.04 11.20
N LEU A 4 10.52 18.76 12.45
CA LEU A 4 9.59 18.28 13.47
C LEU A 4 8.91 19.47 14.14
N TYR A 5 7.62 19.35 14.34
CA TYR A 5 6.80 20.28 15.11
C TYR A 5 6.05 19.51 16.19
N LYS A 6 5.98 20.07 17.40
CA LYS A 6 4.89 19.69 18.30
C LYS A 6 3.59 20.26 17.74
N ARG A 7 2.45 19.62 18.07
CA ARG A 7 1.15 19.99 17.50
C ARG A 7 0.82 21.48 17.65
N TRP A 8 0.99 22.07 18.83
CA TRP A 8 0.70 23.49 19.07
C TRP A 8 1.65 24.45 18.33
N ASP A 9 2.88 24.03 18.01
CA ASP A 9 3.79 24.82 17.19
C ASP A 9 3.38 24.74 15.73
N ALA A 10 2.98 23.55 15.27
CA ALA A 10 2.45 23.35 13.92
C ALA A 10 1.19 24.18 13.66
N GLU A 11 0.30 24.31 14.65
CA GLU A 11 -0.93 25.13 14.58
C GLU A 11 -0.63 26.61 14.28
N ARG A 12 0.53 27.11 14.67
CA ARG A 12 0.92 28.52 14.53
C ARG A 12 1.85 28.78 13.35
N GLU A 13 2.63 27.79 12.96
CA GLU A 13 3.69 27.94 11.96
C GLU A 13 3.31 27.42 10.57
N LEU A 14 2.39 26.47 10.46
CA LEU A 14 2.01 25.87 9.19
C LEU A 14 0.86 26.62 8.53
N ALA A 15 0.99 26.86 7.22
CA ALA A 15 -0.16 27.25 6.42
C ALA A 15 -1.05 26.02 6.14
N PRO A 16 -2.35 26.20 5.84
CA PRO A 16 -3.23 25.10 5.46
C PRO A 16 -2.65 24.25 4.31
N SER A 17 -1.93 24.86 3.38
CA SER A 17 -1.29 24.17 2.26
C SER A 17 -0.14 23.25 2.67
N ASP A 18 0.49 23.49 3.82
CA ASP A 18 1.64 22.71 4.28
C ASP A 18 1.24 21.34 4.86
N ILE A 19 -0.02 21.20 5.28
CA ILE A 19 -0.58 19.96 5.85
C ILE A 19 -0.42 18.77 4.90
N GLN A 20 -0.51 18.99 3.58
CA GLN A 20 -0.29 17.93 2.59
C GLN A 20 1.15 17.38 2.61
N PHE A 21 2.13 18.13 3.15
CA PHE A 21 3.54 17.72 3.23
C PHE A 21 3.92 17.13 4.59
N ILE A 22 2.94 16.89 5.47
CA ILE A 22 3.12 16.04 6.66
C ILE A 22 3.49 14.63 6.18
N LEU A 23 4.53 14.07 6.77
CA LEU A 23 4.98 12.71 6.51
C LEU A 23 4.21 11.70 7.38
N SER A 24 4.16 10.45 6.93
CA SER A 24 3.70 9.33 7.76
C SER A 24 4.53 9.27 9.06
N PRO A 25 3.97 8.84 10.20
CA PRO A 25 4.73 8.70 11.44
C PRO A 25 6.05 7.93 11.28
N ARG A 26 6.05 6.86 10.49
CA ARG A 26 7.26 6.10 10.15
C ARG A 26 8.27 6.90 9.35
N ASP A 27 7.85 7.58 8.28
CA ASP A 27 8.75 8.42 7.47
C ASP A 27 9.27 9.61 8.26
N ALA A 28 8.43 10.22 9.10
CA ALA A 28 8.81 11.28 10.01
C ALA A 28 9.85 10.80 11.02
N LEU A 29 9.70 9.60 11.61
CA LEU A 29 10.67 9.03 12.54
C LEU A 29 12.00 8.68 11.86
N ASN A 30 11.95 8.14 10.63
CA ASN A 30 13.15 7.89 9.82
C ASN A 30 13.93 9.19 9.56
N MET A 31 13.22 10.26 9.20
CA MET A 31 13.83 11.57 8.98
C MET A 31 14.30 12.20 10.30
N ALA A 32 13.53 12.07 11.39
CA ALA A 32 13.92 12.51 12.73
C ALA A 32 15.25 11.88 13.16
N SER A 33 15.40 10.58 12.94
CA SER A 33 16.62 9.83 13.25
C SER A 33 17.86 10.33 12.49
N ILE A 34 17.69 11.11 11.42
CA ILE A 34 18.79 11.70 10.65
C ILE A 34 19.07 13.14 11.10
N PHE A 35 18.03 13.95 11.28
CA PHE A 35 18.16 15.39 11.47
C PHE A 35 18.17 15.83 12.94
N TYR A 36 17.79 14.94 13.86
CA TYR A 36 17.61 15.25 15.27
C TYR A 36 18.41 14.29 16.15
N GLU A 37 18.89 14.79 17.28
CA GLU A 37 19.58 13.99 18.29
C GLU A 37 18.53 13.21 19.09
N LEU A 38 18.48 11.89 18.91
CA LEU A 38 17.52 11.00 19.57
C LEU A 38 18.15 10.18 20.70
N ASP A 39 19.48 10.20 20.87
CA ASP A 39 20.11 9.54 22.00
C ASP A 39 19.94 10.40 23.26
N TYR A 40 19.09 9.94 24.17
CA TYR A 40 18.86 10.64 25.45
C TYR A 40 20.15 10.89 26.25
N LEU A 41 21.20 10.06 26.07
CA LEU A 41 22.49 10.21 26.75
C LEU A 41 23.28 11.45 26.29
N LYS A 42 22.90 12.06 25.16
CA LYS A 42 23.51 13.29 24.65
C LYS A 42 22.96 14.55 25.30
N TYR A 43 21.93 14.42 26.13
CA TYR A 43 21.30 15.50 26.87
C TYR A 43 21.74 15.44 28.33
N ASP A 44 22.66 16.32 28.71
CA ASP A 44 23.13 16.47 30.09
C ASP A 44 22.29 17.49 30.88
N GLN A 45 22.65 17.76 32.14
CA GLN A 45 21.95 18.74 32.97
C GLN A 45 21.97 20.17 32.39
N ARG A 46 22.93 20.50 31.50
CA ARG A 46 23.07 21.82 30.87
C ARG A 46 22.35 21.91 29.52
N ASN A 47 22.01 20.76 28.93
CA ASN A 47 21.33 20.64 27.64
C ASN A 47 20.09 19.77 27.78
N ARG A 48 19.31 19.90 28.86
CA ARG A 48 18.08 19.12 29.01
C ARG A 48 17.07 19.46 27.91
N ILE A 49 16.34 18.45 27.46
CA ILE A 49 15.16 18.66 26.60
C ILE A 49 14.11 19.37 27.44
N LEU A 50 13.57 20.45 26.89
CA LEU A 50 12.48 21.14 27.55
C LEU A 50 11.24 20.24 27.48
N PRO A 51 10.46 20.12 28.57
CA PRO A 51 9.17 19.46 28.50
C PRO A 51 8.36 20.05 27.34
N HIS A 52 7.73 19.19 26.55
CA HIS A 52 6.94 19.63 25.41
C HIS A 52 7.76 20.35 24.32
N SER A 53 9.06 20.02 24.14
CA SER A 53 9.82 20.47 22.97
C SER A 53 10.10 19.31 22.01
N VAL A 54 10.36 19.62 20.74
CA VAL A 54 11.00 18.65 19.85
C VAL A 54 12.46 18.41 20.29
N PRO A 55 13.08 17.28 19.93
CA PRO A 55 14.49 17.05 20.20
C PRO A 55 15.39 18.10 19.54
N LYS A 56 16.65 18.17 19.95
CA LYS A 56 17.61 19.13 19.38
C LYS A 56 17.99 18.71 17.96
N ARG A 57 17.87 19.64 17.02
CA ARG A 57 18.34 19.44 15.65
C ARG A 57 19.87 19.32 15.61
N LEU A 58 20.40 18.35 14.87
CA LEU A 58 21.83 18.18 14.67
C LEU A 58 22.40 19.32 13.83
N ARG A 59 23.54 19.87 14.26
CA ARG A 59 24.25 20.93 13.53
C ARG A 59 24.97 20.35 12.32
N GLY A 60 24.93 21.04 11.18
CA GLY A 60 25.63 20.65 9.96
C GLY A 60 24.93 19.56 9.12
N VAL A 61 23.75 19.08 9.53
CA VAL A 61 22.99 18.07 8.79
C VAL A 61 21.91 18.75 7.93
N TYR A 62 22.18 18.89 6.63
CA TYR A 62 21.30 19.63 5.70
C TYR A 62 20.53 18.75 4.71
N HIS A 63 20.93 17.48 4.52
CA HIS A 63 20.24 16.52 3.65
C HIS A 63 20.20 15.12 4.25
N ARG A 64 19.25 14.29 3.80
CA ARG A 64 18.95 12.97 4.40
C ARG A 64 20.08 11.94 4.32
N PHE A 65 21.04 12.15 3.42
CA PHE A 65 22.21 11.28 3.25
C PHE A 65 23.47 11.79 3.99
N ALA A 66 23.37 12.88 4.75
CA ALA A 66 24.53 13.53 5.37
C ALA A 66 25.09 12.75 6.56
N THR A 67 24.26 11.94 7.22
CA THR A 67 24.64 11.10 8.36
C THR A 67 23.85 9.80 8.35
N GLN A 68 24.37 8.79 9.05
CA GLN A 68 23.59 7.59 9.32
C GLN A 68 22.43 7.92 10.27
N PRO A 69 21.23 7.37 10.03
CA PRO A 69 20.13 7.48 10.97
C PRO A 69 20.51 6.87 12.32
N TYR A 70 20.12 7.53 13.41
CA TYR A 70 20.11 6.95 14.73
C TYR A 70 19.33 5.63 14.71
N LYS A 71 19.90 4.60 15.33
CA LYS A 71 19.27 3.29 15.48
C LYS A 71 18.82 3.15 16.91
N ARG A 72 17.55 2.84 17.11
CA ARG A 72 16.99 2.50 18.43
C ARG A 72 17.89 1.48 19.12
N LYS A 73 18.15 1.69 20.41
CA LYS A 73 18.87 0.73 21.27
C LYS A 73 18.10 -0.59 21.36
N ARG A 74 18.75 -1.65 21.89
CA ARG A 74 18.12 -2.97 22.01
C ARG A 74 16.85 -2.87 22.87
N LEU A 75 15.93 -3.83 22.71
CA LEU A 75 14.66 -3.82 23.46
C LEU A 75 14.88 -3.81 24.99
N SER A 76 15.97 -4.42 25.46
CA SER A 76 16.36 -4.44 26.87
C SER A 76 16.98 -3.14 27.38
N GLU A 77 17.29 -2.20 26.48
CA GLU A 77 17.95 -0.95 26.80
C GLU A 77 16.94 0.19 26.79
N TYR A 78 17.04 1.09 27.77
CA TYR A 78 16.22 2.29 27.80
C TYR A 78 16.59 3.22 26.65
N ASP A 79 15.60 3.63 25.87
CA ASP A 79 15.75 4.59 24.77
C ASP A 79 14.57 5.58 24.78
N GLY A 80 14.32 6.16 25.97
CA GLY A 80 13.07 6.87 26.24
C GLY A 80 12.80 8.05 25.31
N LEU A 81 13.83 8.78 24.87
CA LEU A 81 13.65 9.88 23.93
C LEU A 81 13.22 9.41 22.55
N TYR A 82 13.86 8.36 22.02
CA TYR A 82 13.46 7.78 20.75
C TYR A 82 12.03 7.23 20.82
N ASP A 83 11.73 6.49 21.89
CA ASP A 83 10.42 5.88 22.10
C ASP A 83 9.31 6.95 22.30
N GLU A 84 9.61 8.06 22.99
CA GLU A 84 8.71 9.21 23.13
C GLU A 84 8.45 9.90 21.78
N VAL A 85 9.50 10.20 21.00
CA VAL A 85 9.34 10.82 19.67
C VAL A 85 8.53 9.91 18.75
N LYS A 86 8.80 8.60 18.77
CA LYS A 86 8.01 7.62 18.03
C LYS A 86 6.55 7.65 18.47
N TRP A 87 6.29 7.62 19.77
CA TRP A 87 4.94 7.65 20.33
C TRP A 87 4.18 8.92 19.92
N ASP A 88 4.81 10.09 20.07
CA ASP A 88 4.21 11.38 19.71
C ASP A 88 3.89 11.47 18.22
N LEU A 89 4.77 10.96 17.36
CA LEU A 89 4.53 10.88 15.92
C LEU A 89 3.38 9.93 15.61
N GLU A 90 3.33 8.75 16.23
CA GLU A 90 2.27 7.75 16.04
C GLU A 90 0.89 8.22 16.53
N HIS A 91 0.85 9.19 17.46
CA HIS A 91 -0.40 9.75 17.99
C HIS A 91 -0.75 11.13 17.41
N GLY A 92 0.14 11.77 16.64
CA GLY A 92 -0.10 13.10 16.06
C GLY A 92 0.19 14.27 17.00
N TRP A 93 0.73 14.01 18.19
CA TRP A 93 1.21 15.06 19.12
C TRP A 93 2.50 15.73 18.63
N MET A 94 3.21 15.04 17.75
CA MET A 94 4.30 15.58 16.95
C MET A 94 4.04 15.24 15.48
N VAL A 95 4.43 16.14 14.58
CA VAL A 95 4.36 15.91 13.14
C VAL A 95 5.69 16.25 12.47
N GLY A 96 6.09 15.45 11.49
CA GLY A 96 7.24 15.73 10.64
C GLY A 96 6.77 16.28 9.29
N VAL A 97 7.19 17.49 8.94
CA VAL A 97 6.78 18.16 7.69
C VAL A 97 7.98 18.33 6.77
N ASN A 98 7.82 18.07 5.48
CA ASN A 98 8.86 18.32 4.48
C ASN A 98 8.35 19.06 3.24
N THR A 99 8.24 20.38 3.34
CA THR A 99 7.79 21.27 2.26
C THR A 99 8.80 21.48 1.12
N LYS A 100 10.01 20.91 1.20
CA LYS A 100 11.03 21.03 0.12
C LYS A 100 11.02 19.85 -0.84
N GLU A 101 10.44 18.73 -0.45
CA GLU A 101 10.22 17.61 -1.35
C GLU A 101 8.82 17.73 -1.96
N LYS A 102 8.66 17.16 -3.16
CA LYS A 102 7.34 17.12 -3.81
C LYS A 102 6.44 16.14 -3.06
N TRP A 103 5.14 16.34 -3.15
CA TRP A 103 4.15 15.46 -2.54
C TRP A 103 4.27 14.04 -3.11
N ASP A 104 4.29 13.05 -2.23
CA ASP A 104 4.45 11.63 -2.53
C ASP A 104 3.42 10.80 -1.76
N HIS A 105 2.55 10.09 -2.48
CA HIS A 105 1.51 9.23 -1.89
C HIS A 105 2.04 8.17 -0.93
N PHE A 106 3.28 7.70 -1.11
CA PHE A 106 3.87 6.68 -0.23
C PHE A 106 4.32 7.25 1.11
N ARG A 107 4.54 8.56 1.19
CA ARG A 107 5.16 9.22 2.35
C ARG A 107 4.26 10.26 2.99
N ASN A 108 3.33 10.83 2.23
CA ASN A 108 2.40 11.85 2.64
C ASN A 108 0.97 11.27 2.72
N PRO A 109 0.45 11.01 3.93
CA PRO A 109 -0.86 10.40 4.11
C PRO A 109 -2.02 11.39 3.90
N PHE A 110 -1.72 12.68 3.72
CA PHE A 110 -2.74 13.73 3.53
C PHE A 110 -2.59 14.40 2.16
N TYR A 111 -3.72 14.67 1.50
CA TYR A 111 -3.78 15.47 0.27
C TYR A 111 -5.10 16.23 0.16
N PHE A 112 -5.14 17.27 -0.68
CA PHE A 112 -6.35 17.98 -1.04
C PHE A 112 -6.94 17.40 -2.33
N ASP A 113 -8.21 16.99 -2.29
CA ASP A 113 -8.93 16.54 -3.48
C ASP A 113 -9.31 17.70 -4.43
N ASP A 114 -10.00 17.39 -5.52
CA ASP A 114 -10.40 18.37 -6.54
C ASP A 114 -11.35 19.45 -5.97
N ASP A 115 -12.08 19.12 -4.90
CA ASP A 115 -12.96 20.02 -4.15
C ASP A 115 -12.24 20.75 -2.99
N SER A 116 -10.91 20.63 -2.93
CA SER A 116 -10.05 21.23 -1.90
C SER A 116 -10.35 20.74 -0.48
N ASN A 117 -10.89 19.53 -0.33
CA ASN A 117 -11.09 18.89 0.96
C ASN A 117 -9.86 18.08 1.37
N LEU A 118 -9.54 18.11 2.66
CA LEU A 118 -8.44 17.32 3.20
C LEU A 118 -8.84 15.83 3.28
N ILE A 119 -8.18 15.03 2.46
CA ILE A 119 -8.32 13.59 2.43
C ILE A 119 -7.14 12.95 3.16
N TYR A 120 -7.46 11.95 3.97
CA TYR A 120 -6.48 11.05 4.56
C TYR A 120 -6.50 9.73 3.79
N ASP A 121 -5.36 9.36 3.24
CA ASP A 121 -5.15 8.14 2.47
C ASP A 121 -3.72 7.65 2.75
N CYS A 122 -3.57 6.92 3.86
CA CYS A 122 -2.29 6.37 4.26
C CYS A 122 -2.05 5.03 3.56
N PHE A 123 -1.05 5.01 2.68
CA PHE A 123 -0.65 3.80 1.98
C PHE A 123 0.12 2.85 2.90
N MET A 124 -0.41 1.64 3.12
CA MET A 124 0.23 0.48 3.79
C MET A 124 0.55 0.59 5.28
N ASP A 125 0.31 1.72 5.94
CA ASP A 125 0.50 1.85 7.38
C ASP A 125 -0.84 2.19 8.08
N THR A 126 -1.27 1.34 9.01
CA THR A 126 -2.42 1.62 9.89
C THR A 126 -1.89 2.16 11.22
N TYR A 127 -1.84 3.49 11.35
CA TYR A 127 -1.59 4.14 12.63
C TYR A 127 -2.88 4.24 13.45
N SER A 128 -2.77 4.56 14.74
CA SER A 128 -3.96 4.77 15.57
C SER A 128 -4.85 5.85 14.93
N GLU A 129 -6.17 5.74 15.11
CA GLU A 129 -7.10 6.78 14.64
C GLU A 129 -6.74 8.17 15.17
N CYS A 130 -6.03 8.22 16.31
CA CYS A 130 -5.52 9.43 16.94
C CYS A 130 -4.68 10.27 15.97
N PHE A 131 -3.71 9.69 15.25
CA PHE A 131 -2.88 10.48 14.33
C PHE A 131 -3.72 11.22 13.28
N GLN A 132 -4.66 10.52 12.65
CA GLN A 132 -5.54 11.13 11.66
C GLN A 132 -6.40 12.23 12.28
N GLN A 133 -7.01 11.97 13.44
CA GLN A 133 -7.88 12.91 14.13
C GLN A 133 -7.12 14.18 14.54
N GLU A 134 -5.92 14.02 15.10
CA GLU A 134 -5.07 15.12 15.56
C GLU A 134 -4.63 16.03 14.39
N VAL A 135 -4.22 15.44 13.27
CA VAL A 135 -3.85 16.22 12.08
C VAL A 135 -5.07 16.89 11.43
N ARG A 136 -6.26 16.29 11.49
CA ARG A 136 -7.51 16.94 11.05
C ARG A 136 -7.84 18.15 11.92
N GLN A 137 -7.72 18.03 13.24
CA GLN A 137 -7.92 19.16 14.15
C GLN A 137 -6.88 20.27 13.91
N LEU A 138 -5.62 19.91 13.68
CA LEU A 138 -4.57 20.85 13.26
C LEU A 138 -4.96 21.58 11.96
N TYR A 139 -5.48 20.86 10.97
CA TYR A 139 -5.96 21.46 9.72
C TYR A 139 -7.15 22.40 9.94
N GLU A 140 -8.13 22.02 10.75
CA GLU A 140 -9.28 22.86 11.07
C GLU A 140 -8.86 24.15 11.78
N TYR A 141 -7.93 24.05 12.73
CA TYR A 141 -7.37 25.21 13.42
C TYR A 141 -6.64 26.14 12.44
N THR A 142 -5.69 25.60 11.67
CA THR A 142 -4.94 26.38 10.67
C THR A 142 -5.86 26.98 9.60
N LEU A 143 -6.92 26.29 9.19
CA LEU A 143 -7.91 26.81 8.26
C LEU A 143 -8.65 28.02 8.85
N ASN A 144 -9.04 27.96 10.12
CA ASN A 144 -9.71 29.06 10.82
C ASN A 144 -8.82 30.30 10.96
N GLU A 145 -7.57 30.11 11.38
CA GLU A 145 -6.57 31.19 11.48
C GLU A 145 -6.33 31.86 10.11
N HIS A 146 -6.49 31.09 9.02
CA HIS A 146 -6.37 31.56 7.65
C HIS A 146 -7.72 31.95 7.00
N GLN A 147 -8.71 32.37 7.80
CA GLN A 147 -10.00 32.90 7.35
C GLN A 147 -10.84 31.91 6.52
N GLY A 148 -10.68 30.61 6.76
CA GLY A 148 -11.41 29.58 6.02
C GLY A 148 -10.93 29.38 4.58
N ARG A 149 -9.81 29.99 4.17
CA ARG A 149 -9.29 29.86 2.80
C ARG A 149 -8.72 28.46 2.58
N LYS A 150 -9.47 27.63 1.88
CA LYS A 150 -9.04 26.28 1.49
C LYS A 150 -7.82 26.34 0.57
N SER A 151 -6.96 25.34 0.70
CA SER A 151 -5.80 25.15 -0.18
C SER A 151 -6.22 24.66 -1.56
N LEU A 152 -5.42 24.95 -2.59
CA LEU A 152 -5.63 24.35 -3.91
C LEU A 152 -5.47 22.81 -3.86
N PRO A 153 -6.11 22.08 -4.78
CA PRO A 153 -5.93 20.64 -4.92
C PRO A 153 -4.45 20.24 -4.98
N THR A 154 -4.10 19.14 -4.33
CA THR A 154 -2.72 18.66 -4.30
C THR A 154 -2.28 18.24 -5.70
N ILE A 155 -1.17 18.81 -6.17
CA ILE A 155 -0.54 18.38 -7.42
C ILE A 155 0.10 17.02 -7.20
N LYS A 156 -0.61 15.97 -7.60
CA LYS A 156 -0.11 14.59 -7.52
C LYS A 156 0.84 14.34 -8.68
N HIS A 157 2.05 13.87 -8.40
CA HIS A 157 2.88 13.32 -9.45
C HIS A 157 2.24 12.04 -9.98
N HIS A 158 1.92 12.04 -11.27
CA HIS A 158 1.57 10.83 -11.98
C HIS A 158 2.79 9.89 -11.97
N TYR A 159 2.72 8.79 -11.22
CA TYR A 159 3.72 7.71 -11.25
C TYR A 159 3.62 6.88 -12.54
N SER A 160 3.37 7.53 -13.68
CA SER A 160 3.17 6.89 -14.98
C SER A 160 4.20 7.40 -15.98
N ASP A 161 5.48 7.09 -15.74
CA ASP A 161 6.54 7.20 -16.76
C ASP A 161 7.37 5.91 -16.80
N ALA A 162 6.72 4.75 -16.66
CA ALA A 162 7.21 3.58 -17.39
C ALA A 162 6.84 3.83 -18.86
N PRO A 163 7.75 3.69 -19.83
CA PRO A 163 7.44 4.01 -21.22
C PRO A 163 6.30 3.09 -21.68
N ILE A 164 5.12 3.69 -21.87
CA ILE A 164 4.03 3.06 -22.59
C ILE A 164 4.51 3.00 -24.04
N GLN A 165 4.87 1.81 -24.51
CA GLN A 165 5.01 1.58 -25.94
C GLN A 165 3.64 1.85 -26.58
N TYR A 166 3.50 3.01 -27.20
CA TYR A 166 2.43 3.25 -28.15
C TYR A 166 2.63 2.26 -29.31
N VAL A 167 1.80 1.20 -29.33
CA VAL A 167 1.66 0.38 -30.53
C VAL A 167 1.04 1.28 -31.60
N PRO A 168 1.64 1.38 -32.82
CA PRO A 168 1.18 2.32 -33.84
C PRO A 168 -0.28 2.10 -34.24
N ALA A 169 -1.00 3.20 -34.45
CA ALA A 169 -2.32 3.23 -35.04
C ALA A 169 -2.30 2.51 -36.40
N GLY A 170 -2.90 1.32 -36.46
CA GLY A 170 -2.91 0.51 -37.68
C GLY A 170 -3.24 -0.97 -37.47
N LYS A 171 -3.18 -1.48 -36.23
CA LYS A 171 -3.76 -2.80 -35.92
C LYS A 171 -5.17 -2.61 -35.37
N THR A 172 -6.16 -2.99 -36.16
CA THR A 172 -7.57 -2.98 -35.79
C THR A 172 -7.76 -3.72 -34.47
N ILE A 173 -8.24 -3.03 -33.43
CA ILE A 173 -8.42 -3.55 -32.07
C ILE A 173 -9.75 -4.32 -32.02
N ASN A 174 -9.88 -5.35 -32.88
CA ASN A 174 -11.13 -6.05 -33.12
C ASN A 174 -11.01 -7.56 -32.85
N SER A 175 -10.31 -7.93 -31.78
CA SER A 175 -10.05 -9.32 -31.38
C SER A 175 -11.03 -9.83 -30.32
N LYS A 176 -11.13 -11.16 -30.15
CA LYS A 176 -11.98 -11.78 -29.12
C LYS A 176 -11.64 -11.29 -27.69
N ALA A 177 -10.37 -11.01 -27.42
CA ALA A 177 -9.95 -10.51 -26.11
C ALA A 177 -10.54 -9.14 -25.79
N VAL A 178 -10.59 -8.25 -26.79
CA VAL A 178 -11.22 -6.92 -26.67
C VAL A 178 -12.73 -7.07 -26.44
N GLY A 179 -13.37 -7.99 -27.15
CA GLY A 179 -14.78 -8.35 -26.95
C GLY A 179 -15.10 -8.78 -25.51
N ARG A 180 -14.28 -9.68 -24.95
CA ARG A 180 -14.45 -10.17 -23.57
C ARG A 180 -14.28 -9.06 -22.54
N LEU A 181 -13.31 -8.17 -22.76
CA LEU A 181 -13.09 -7.00 -21.88
C LEU A 181 -14.27 -6.03 -21.94
N LEU A 182 -14.86 -5.81 -23.12
CA LEU A 182 -16.06 -4.99 -23.27
C LEU A 182 -17.26 -5.62 -22.55
N ALA A 183 -17.45 -6.93 -22.65
CA ALA A 183 -18.53 -7.63 -21.95
C ALA A 183 -18.40 -7.49 -20.42
N ALA A 184 -17.18 -7.66 -19.89
CA ALA A 184 -16.89 -7.42 -18.48
C ALA A 184 -17.15 -5.95 -18.06
N GLY A 185 -16.75 -4.99 -18.91
CA GLY A 185 -17.00 -3.57 -18.70
C GLY A 185 -18.49 -3.20 -18.70
N GLY A 186 -19.29 -3.81 -19.58
CA GLY A 186 -20.74 -3.61 -19.64
C GLY A 186 -21.46 -4.10 -18.41
N ILE A 187 -21.10 -5.29 -17.92
CA ILE A 187 -21.66 -5.86 -16.67
C ILE A 187 -21.28 -4.98 -15.47
N TYR A 188 -20.00 -4.59 -15.36
CA TYR A 188 -19.51 -3.78 -14.24
C TYR A 188 -20.19 -2.41 -14.13
N ASN A 189 -20.37 -1.74 -15.26
CA ASN A 189 -20.97 -0.41 -15.30
C ASN A 189 -22.51 -0.46 -15.35
N GLY A 190 -23.12 -1.65 -15.27
CA GLY A 190 -24.57 -1.82 -15.44
C GLY A 190 -25.08 -1.37 -16.81
N ASN A 191 -24.21 -1.36 -17.82
CA ASN A 191 -24.45 -0.86 -19.17
C ASN A 191 -24.04 -1.91 -20.22
N ILE A 192 -24.72 -3.05 -20.20
CA ILE A 192 -24.45 -4.17 -21.12
C ILE A 192 -24.70 -3.74 -22.57
N GLU A 193 -25.73 -2.95 -22.85
CA GLU A 193 -26.07 -2.54 -24.22
C GLU A 193 -25.04 -1.59 -24.83
N GLY A 194 -24.57 -0.58 -24.08
CA GLY A 194 -23.60 0.39 -24.58
C GLY A 194 -22.23 -0.22 -24.87
N PHE A 195 -21.80 -1.18 -24.06
CA PHE A 195 -20.56 -1.91 -24.29
C PHE A 195 -20.70 -2.95 -25.41
N ARG A 196 -21.89 -3.54 -25.59
CA ARG A 196 -22.17 -4.40 -26.75
C ARG A 196 -22.10 -3.64 -28.05
N GLN A 197 -22.70 -2.45 -28.11
CA GLN A 197 -22.61 -1.56 -29.27
C GLN A 197 -21.16 -1.18 -29.59
N THR A 198 -20.33 -1.00 -28.56
CA THR A 198 -18.89 -0.73 -28.74
C THR A 198 -18.18 -1.94 -29.37
N ALA A 199 -18.51 -3.16 -28.95
CA ALA A 199 -17.95 -4.38 -29.55
C ALA A 199 -18.39 -4.55 -31.01
N GLU A 200 -19.66 -4.22 -31.32
CA GLU A 200 -20.21 -4.21 -32.69
C GLU A 200 -19.51 -3.19 -33.59
N GLN A 201 -19.25 -1.98 -33.07
CA GLN A 201 -18.55 -0.92 -33.81
C GLN A 201 -17.08 -1.27 -34.11
N LEU A 202 -16.41 -1.96 -33.18
CA LEU A 202 -15.05 -2.46 -33.43
C LEU A 202 -15.03 -3.59 -34.47
N GLY A 203 -16.14 -4.33 -34.60
CA GLY A 203 -16.31 -5.40 -35.57
C GLY A 203 -15.34 -6.57 -35.36
N GLY A 204 -15.02 -7.28 -36.44
CA GLY A 204 -14.09 -8.41 -36.40
C GLY A 204 -14.51 -9.52 -35.43
N ASP A 205 -13.56 -9.98 -34.63
CA ASP A 205 -13.76 -11.02 -33.62
C ASP A 205 -14.17 -10.45 -32.25
N ALA A 206 -14.27 -9.12 -32.09
CA ALA A 206 -14.70 -8.51 -30.83
C ALA A 206 -16.15 -8.87 -30.48
N VAL A 207 -17.07 -8.88 -31.45
CA VAL A 207 -18.46 -9.30 -31.22
C VAL A 207 -18.52 -10.76 -30.77
N LYS A 208 -17.78 -11.66 -31.42
CA LYS A 208 -17.73 -13.07 -30.99
C LYS A 208 -17.13 -13.24 -29.60
N GLY A 209 -16.15 -12.41 -29.24
CA GLY A 209 -15.58 -12.38 -27.88
C GLY A 209 -16.56 -11.85 -26.84
N TYR A 210 -17.39 -10.88 -27.21
CA TYR A 210 -18.42 -10.28 -26.38
C TYR A 210 -19.60 -11.25 -26.17
N ASP A 211 -20.16 -11.75 -27.26
CA ASP A 211 -21.27 -12.70 -27.26
C ASP A 211 -20.84 -14.04 -26.68
N GLY A 212 -19.59 -14.48 -26.85
CA GLY A 212 -19.08 -15.68 -26.18
C GLY A 212 -19.07 -15.59 -24.64
N VAL A 213 -19.21 -14.40 -24.06
CA VAL A 213 -19.40 -14.21 -22.60
C VAL A 213 -20.89 -14.28 -22.22
N LEU A 214 -21.81 -14.03 -23.16
CA LEU A 214 -23.26 -13.91 -22.90
C LEU A 214 -24.12 -15.06 -23.48
N ASP A 215 -23.67 -15.73 -24.55
CA ASP A 215 -24.41 -16.74 -25.33
C ASP A 215 -24.22 -18.18 -24.81
N GLU A 216 -23.24 -18.43 -23.94
CA GLU A 216 -23.13 -19.66 -23.15
C GLU A 216 -24.21 -19.70 -22.04
N THR A 217 -25.46 -19.78 -22.47
CA THR A 217 -26.68 -19.80 -21.65
C THR A 217 -26.95 -21.18 -21.04
N THR A 218 -25.94 -21.79 -20.42
CA THR A 218 -26.05 -22.58 -19.17
C THR A 218 -24.68 -22.64 -18.46
N SER A 219 -23.83 -21.64 -18.71
CA SER A 219 -22.50 -21.49 -18.12
C SER A 219 -22.17 -20.01 -17.89
N GLY A 220 -23.21 -19.20 -17.59
CA GLY A 220 -23.10 -17.84 -17.05
C GLY A 220 -22.42 -17.74 -15.68
N MET A 221 -21.70 -18.79 -15.26
CA MET A 221 -20.84 -18.87 -14.08
C MET A 221 -19.35 -19.11 -14.44
N MET A 222 -18.99 -19.45 -15.69
CA MET A 222 -17.66 -19.99 -16.02
C MET A 222 -16.68 -19.02 -16.71
N ILE A 223 -17.12 -17.87 -17.24
CA ILE A 223 -16.20 -16.84 -17.79
C ILE A 223 -16.49 -15.48 -17.15
N ALA A 224 -16.63 -15.47 -15.83
CA ALA A 224 -16.47 -14.29 -15.00
C ALA A 224 -14.99 -14.17 -14.58
N ALA A 225 -14.05 -14.16 -15.53
CA ALA A 225 -12.62 -14.15 -15.23
C ALA A 225 -12.10 -12.83 -14.62
N ALA A 226 -12.95 -11.95 -14.08
CA ALA A 226 -12.47 -10.62 -13.67
C ALA A 226 -13.35 -9.79 -12.74
N SER A 227 -14.54 -10.19 -12.29
CA SER A 227 -15.39 -9.26 -11.53
C SER A 227 -16.16 -9.90 -10.39
N LEU A 228 -15.62 -9.63 -9.20
CA LEU A 228 -16.27 -9.50 -7.91
C LEU A 228 -16.74 -10.77 -7.23
N LEU A 229 -16.29 -10.89 -5.98
CA LEU A 229 -16.66 -11.98 -5.11
C LEU A 229 -17.57 -11.52 -4.00
N VAL A 230 -18.81 -11.31 -4.42
CA VAL A 230 -19.99 -11.61 -3.63
C VAL A 230 -20.96 -12.35 -4.57
N ILE A 231 -20.73 -13.64 -4.81
CA ILE A 231 -21.74 -14.52 -5.42
C ILE A 231 -21.90 -15.75 -4.54
N ARG A 232 -23.13 -15.93 -4.05
CA ARG A 232 -23.62 -17.12 -3.37
C ARG A 232 -23.81 -18.28 -4.37
N ASN A 233 -22.75 -18.90 -4.87
CA ASN A 233 -22.84 -20.28 -5.39
C ASN A 233 -21.44 -20.92 -5.61
N PRO A 234 -21.09 -22.03 -4.92
CA PRO A 234 -19.70 -22.54 -4.78
C PRO A 234 -19.23 -23.57 -5.82
N MET A 235 -19.71 -23.54 -7.06
CA MET A 235 -19.29 -24.54 -8.07
C MET A 235 -18.71 -23.89 -9.31
N ALA A 236 -17.42 -23.52 -9.23
CA ALA A 236 -16.45 -23.43 -10.36
C ALA A 236 -15.15 -22.64 -10.02
N ALA A 237 -14.80 -22.39 -8.74
CA ALA A 237 -13.60 -21.62 -8.41
C ALA A 237 -12.27 -22.31 -8.81
N LYS A 238 -12.26 -23.64 -8.96
CA LYS A 238 -11.05 -24.48 -9.06
C LYS A 238 -10.18 -24.27 -10.31
N GLU A 239 -10.64 -23.53 -11.33
CA GLU A 239 -9.94 -23.37 -12.61
C GLU A 239 -9.58 -21.92 -12.97
N LEU A 240 -9.81 -20.96 -12.06
CA LEU A 240 -9.45 -19.57 -12.30
C LEU A 240 -7.95 -19.35 -12.06
N THR A 241 -7.19 -19.24 -13.16
CA THR A 241 -5.72 -19.02 -13.14
C THR A 241 -5.30 -17.56 -13.21
N SER A 242 -6.24 -16.63 -13.31
CA SER A 242 -5.98 -15.19 -13.40
C SER A 242 -6.98 -14.39 -12.57
N TYR A 243 -6.55 -13.23 -12.06
CA TYR A 243 -7.34 -12.32 -11.23
C TYR A 243 -7.21 -10.89 -11.74
N LEU A 244 -8.34 -10.22 -12.01
CA LEU A 244 -8.35 -8.79 -12.32
C LEU A 244 -8.51 -7.96 -11.04
N GLY A 245 -7.39 -7.50 -10.51
CA GLY A 245 -7.34 -6.63 -9.33
C GLY A 245 -7.49 -5.15 -9.67
N LYS A 246 -7.71 -4.32 -8.65
CA LYS A 246 -7.77 -2.86 -8.78
C LYS A 246 -6.54 -2.21 -8.16
N TYR A 247 -5.88 -1.33 -8.91
CA TYR A 247 -4.80 -0.49 -8.41
C TYR A 247 -5.02 0.96 -8.86
N LYS A 248 -5.18 1.87 -7.89
CA LYS A 248 -5.58 3.26 -8.14
C LYS A 248 -6.89 3.31 -8.97
N LYS A 249 -6.88 4.00 -10.11
CA LYS A 249 -8.01 4.11 -11.06
C LYS A 249 -7.95 3.05 -12.18
N ALA A 250 -6.97 2.16 -12.17
CA ALA A 250 -6.76 1.16 -13.21
C ALA A 250 -7.02 -0.27 -12.70
N HIS A 251 -7.25 -1.18 -13.64
CA HIS A 251 -7.28 -2.61 -13.39
C HIS A 251 -5.92 -3.23 -13.68
N VAL A 252 -5.57 -4.26 -12.91
CA VAL A 252 -4.29 -4.98 -13.01
C VAL A 252 -4.64 -6.43 -13.20
N LEU A 253 -4.23 -7.00 -14.33
CA LEU A 253 -4.32 -8.44 -14.53
C LEU A 253 -3.17 -9.11 -13.79
N LEU A 254 -3.52 -10.01 -12.89
CA LEU A 254 -2.60 -10.92 -12.23
C LEU A 254 -2.81 -12.29 -12.86
N ASP A 255 -1.82 -12.79 -13.59
CA ASP A 255 -1.82 -14.16 -14.10
C ASP A 255 -1.15 -15.10 -13.09
N ASP A 256 -1.32 -16.42 -13.25
CA ASP A 256 -0.81 -17.45 -12.34
C ASP A 256 -1.27 -17.26 -10.87
N ILE A 257 -2.56 -17.01 -10.73
CA ILE A 257 -3.26 -16.87 -9.45
C ILE A 257 -4.11 -18.09 -9.20
N ASN A 258 -4.07 -18.63 -7.99
CA ASN A 258 -5.05 -19.57 -7.50
C ASN A 258 -6.21 -18.79 -6.83
N VAL A 259 -7.43 -18.94 -7.35
CA VAL A 259 -8.63 -18.37 -6.72
C VAL A 259 -9.39 -19.49 -6.03
N SER A 260 -9.37 -19.51 -4.70
CA SER A 260 -10.00 -20.56 -3.92
C SER A 260 -11.10 -20.02 -3.00
N GLU A 261 -12.09 -20.87 -2.68
CA GLU A 261 -13.02 -20.58 -1.60
C GLU A 261 -12.28 -20.47 -0.27
N LEU A 262 -12.53 -19.38 0.43
CA LEU A 262 -11.97 -19.10 1.74
C LEU A 262 -13.10 -18.60 2.64
N ASN A 263 -13.29 -19.27 3.78
CA ASN A 263 -14.03 -18.68 4.88
C ASN A 263 -13.10 -17.69 5.57
N TYR A 264 -13.16 -16.42 5.16
CA TYR A 264 -12.32 -15.37 5.72
C TYR A 264 -12.79 -15.08 7.14
N VAL A 265 -11.97 -15.40 8.13
CA VAL A 265 -12.20 -15.16 9.56
C VAL A 265 -11.31 -14.00 9.98
N ARG A 266 -11.91 -12.84 10.25
CA ARG A 266 -11.13 -11.67 10.66
C ARG A 266 -10.56 -11.89 12.06
N ARG A 267 -9.26 -12.16 12.14
CA ARG A 267 -8.54 -12.58 13.34
C ARG A 267 -8.64 -11.54 14.48
N ASP A 268 -8.62 -12.04 15.71
CA ASP A 268 -8.44 -11.20 16.89
C ASP A 268 -7.16 -10.36 16.81
N ARG A 269 -7.21 -9.12 17.30
CA ARG A 269 -6.09 -8.18 17.17
C ARG A 269 -4.90 -8.54 18.04
N ALA A 270 -5.09 -9.18 19.19
CA ALA A 270 -3.97 -9.61 20.02
C ALA A 270 -3.23 -10.77 19.35
N GLU A 271 -3.96 -11.76 18.81
CA GLU A 271 -3.37 -12.89 18.07
C GLU A 271 -2.63 -12.41 16.81
N TYR A 272 -3.25 -11.52 16.02
CA TYR A 272 -2.60 -10.89 14.86
C TYR A 272 -1.27 -10.23 15.24
N THR A 273 -1.25 -9.51 16.37
CA THR A 273 -0.07 -8.75 16.81
C THR A 273 1.09 -9.68 17.16
N VAL A 274 0.81 -10.83 17.80
CA VAL A 274 1.82 -11.85 18.10
C VAL A 274 2.42 -12.41 16.81
N LEU A 275 1.58 -12.87 15.88
CA LEU A 275 2.04 -13.44 14.61
C LEU A 275 2.79 -12.42 13.75
N ARG A 276 2.35 -11.16 13.76
CA ARG A 276 3.02 -10.08 13.04
C ARG A 276 4.38 -9.74 13.67
N GLY A 277 4.49 -9.81 14.99
CA GLY A 277 5.76 -9.65 15.72
C GLY A 277 6.76 -10.75 15.36
N GLU A 278 6.34 -12.01 15.38
CA GLU A 278 7.15 -13.15 14.93
C GLU A 278 7.61 -12.97 13.48
N PHE A 279 6.68 -12.60 12.58
CA PHE A 279 7.00 -12.34 11.18
C PHE A 279 8.10 -11.30 11.00
N ASN A 280 7.95 -10.16 11.68
CA ASN A 280 8.86 -9.02 11.56
C ASN A 280 10.24 -9.29 12.16
N SER A 281 10.31 -10.13 13.20
CA SER A 281 11.53 -10.38 13.97
C SER A 281 12.46 -11.40 13.31
N SER A 282 11.93 -12.52 12.80
CA SER A 282 12.76 -13.63 12.29
C SER A 282 12.27 -14.18 10.97
N VAL A 283 10.99 -14.57 10.87
CA VAL A 283 10.44 -15.35 9.75
C VAL A 283 10.69 -14.67 8.42
N ARG A 284 10.40 -13.36 8.30
CA ARG A 284 10.59 -12.61 7.05
C ARG A 284 12.04 -12.68 6.58
N SER A 285 13.00 -12.51 7.50
CA SER A 285 14.42 -12.52 7.15
C SER A 285 14.89 -13.92 6.76
N SER A 286 14.42 -14.96 7.45
CA SER A 286 14.75 -16.36 7.14
C SER A 286 14.17 -16.81 5.80
N PHE A 287 12.92 -16.44 5.51
CA PHE A 287 12.28 -16.69 4.22
C PHE A 287 13.04 -16.01 3.07
N LEU A 288 13.48 -14.75 3.24
CA LEU A 288 14.25 -14.07 2.20
C LEU A 288 15.60 -14.77 1.92
N ARG A 289 16.27 -15.28 2.96
CA ARG A 289 17.53 -16.02 2.78
C ARG A 289 17.34 -17.30 2.00
N SER A 290 16.25 -18.03 2.23
CA SER A 290 15.97 -19.27 1.52
C SER A 290 15.70 -19.07 0.02
N LEU A 291 15.35 -17.85 -0.40
CA LEU A 291 15.14 -17.52 -1.81
C LEU A 291 16.43 -17.18 -2.56
N SER A 292 17.56 -16.94 -1.88
CA SER A 292 18.77 -16.38 -2.54
C SER A 292 19.33 -17.22 -3.69
N ASP A 293 19.21 -18.55 -3.61
CA ASP A 293 19.62 -19.49 -4.67
C ASP A 293 18.43 -20.17 -5.35
N HIS A 294 17.20 -19.71 -5.09
CA HIS A 294 16.00 -20.30 -5.67
C HIS A 294 15.93 -20.00 -7.19
N PRO A 295 15.55 -20.95 -8.06
CA PRO A 295 15.49 -20.73 -9.50
C PRO A 295 14.68 -19.49 -9.91
N ASP A 296 13.48 -19.32 -9.33
CA ASP A 296 12.65 -18.13 -9.59
C ASP A 296 13.32 -16.83 -9.16
N ALA A 297 14.19 -16.86 -8.14
CA ALA A 297 14.93 -15.67 -7.71
C ALA A 297 16.06 -15.37 -8.67
N VAL A 298 16.82 -16.39 -9.04
CA VAL A 298 17.92 -16.29 -10.01
C VAL A 298 17.42 -15.80 -11.37
N SER A 299 16.21 -16.19 -11.79
CA SER A 299 15.62 -15.71 -13.03
C SER A 299 15.05 -14.30 -12.96
N THR A 300 14.77 -13.77 -11.75
CA THR A 300 14.06 -12.49 -11.55
C THR A 300 14.96 -11.37 -11.07
N PHE A 301 16.08 -11.69 -10.41
CA PHE A 301 16.91 -10.70 -9.72
C PHE A 301 18.34 -10.69 -10.23
N ASP A 302 18.92 -9.49 -10.29
CA ASP A 302 20.35 -9.31 -10.51
C ASP A 302 21.19 -9.76 -9.30
N SER A 303 22.50 -9.89 -9.47
CA SER A 303 23.40 -10.34 -8.40
C SER A 303 23.32 -9.47 -7.14
N ASN A 304 23.07 -8.17 -7.28
CA ASN A 304 22.92 -7.27 -6.14
C ASN A 304 21.67 -7.60 -5.32
N ASN A 305 20.54 -7.85 -5.97
CA ASN A 305 19.32 -8.23 -5.28
C ASN A 305 19.39 -9.65 -4.71
N LEU A 306 20.07 -10.58 -5.38
CA LEU A 306 20.35 -11.92 -4.82
C LEU A 306 21.20 -11.84 -3.54
N LEU A 307 22.23 -10.99 -3.51
CA LEU A 307 23.01 -10.73 -2.29
C LEU A 307 22.15 -10.12 -1.18
N ARG A 308 21.19 -9.25 -1.51
CA ARG A 308 20.24 -8.72 -0.52
C ARG A 308 19.35 -9.81 0.06
N LEU A 309 18.88 -10.74 -0.77
CA LEU A 309 18.11 -11.90 -0.32
C LEU A 309 18.95 -12.77 0.62
N ALA A 310 20.20 -13.07 0.28
CA ALA A 310 21.14 -13.82 1.12
C ALA A 310 21.38 -13.12 2.49
N ASP A 311 21.31 -11.79 2.51
CA ASP A 311 21.36 -10.95 3.72
C ASP A 311 20.04 -10.92 4.53
N GLY A 312 18.98 -11.57 4.05
CA GLY A 312 17.63 -11.52 4.64
C GLY A 312 16.93 -10.18 4.44
N LYS A 313 17.32 -9.42 3.41
CA LYS A 313 16.79 -8.09 3.07
C LYS A 313 15.97 -8.15 1.80
N VAL A 314 14.93 -7.32 1.77
CA VAL A 314 14.02 -7.25 0.62
C VAL A 314 14.68 -6.44 -0.53
N PRO A 315 14.59 -6.91 -1.79
CA PRO A 315 14.90 -6.13 -2.99
C PRO A 315 14.08 -4.84 -3.08
N SER A 316 14.61 -3.81 -3.74
CA SER A 316 13.90 -2.53 -3.89
C SER A 316 12.63 -2.71 -4.73
N GLY A 317 11.48 -2.22 -4.25
CA GLY A 317 10.20 -2.34 -4.94
C GLY A 317 9.47 -3.67 -4.75
N TRP A 318 9.97 -4.54 -3.86
CA TRP A 318 9.35 -5.83 -3.51
C TRP A 318 8.96 -5.87 -2.02
N GLN A 319 8.10 -6.82 -1.65
CA GLN A 319 7.68 -7.13 -0.28
C GLN A 319 7.37 -8.62 -0.12
N VAL A 320 7.56 -9.14 1.09
CA VAL A 320 7.04 -10.46 1.45
C VAL A 320 5.56 -10.31 1.79
N HIS A 321 4.73 -11.07 1.09
CA HIS A 321 3.28 -11.12 1.24
C HIS A 321 2.84 -12.48 1.75
N HIS A 322 1.77 -12.49 2.54
CA HIS A 322 1.11 -13.70 2.98
C HIS A 322 0.02 -14.07 1.97
N LYS A 323 0.12 -15.26 1.38
CA LYS A 323 -0.82 -15.81 0.40
C LYS A 323 -2.25 -15.86 0.92
N ILE A 324 -2.40 -16.25 2.18
CA ILE A 324 -3.59 -16.08 3.03
C ILE A 324 -3.19 -15.07 4.12
N PRO A 325 -3.89 -13.94 4.30
CA PRO A 325 -3.45 -12.86 5.18
C PRO A 325 -3.34 -13.28 6.65
N LEU A 326 -2.44 -12.64 7.40
CA LEU A 326 -2.43 -12.75 8.87
C LEU A 326 -3.66 -12.12 9.54
N ASP A 327 -4.36 -11.21 8.88
CA ASP A 327 -5.65 -10.70 9.38
C ASP A 327 -6.76 -11.74 9.21
N ASP A 328 -6.52 -12.78 8.41
CA ASP A 328 -7.32 -14.00 8.30
C ASP A 328 -6.64 -15.16 9.06
N SER A 329 -7.12 -16.39 8.87
CA SER A 329 -6.54 -17.68 9.24
C SER A 329 -5.11 -17.97 8.76
N GLY A 330 -4.49 -17.10 7.95
CA GLY A 330 -3.13 -17.28 7.45
C GLY A 330 -2.07 -17.35 8.56
N THR A 331 -0.95 -18.04 8.29
CA THR A 331 0.14 -18.26 9.25
C THR A 331 1.49 -17.79 8.72
N ASN A 332 2.54 -17.86 9.54
CA ASN A 332 3.92 -17.57 9.17
C ASN A 332 4.65 -18.76 8.49
N ALA A 333 3.94 -19.82 8.13
CA ALA A 333 4.50 -20.94 7.38
C ALA A 333 5.02 -20.47 6.01
N TRP A 334 6.14 -21.04 5.55
CA TRP A 334 6.84 -20.56 4.36
C TRP A 334 6.05 -20.79 3.06
N ASP A 335 5.22 -21.83 3.01
CA ASP A 335 4.32 -22.09 1.89
C ASP A 335 3.23 -21.01 1.74
N ASN A 336 2.87 -20.35 2.83
CA ASN A 336 1.99 -19.19 2.88
C ASN A 336 2.70 -17.85 2.58
N LEU A 337 4.01 -17.86 2.30
CA LEU A 337 4.76 -16.65 1.98
C LEU A 337 5.13 -16.58 0.51
N ILE A 338 5.18 -15.36 -0.01
CA ILE A 338 5.65 -15.07 -1.37
C ILE A 338 6.36 -13.72 -1.41
N LEU A 339 7.46 -13.62 -2.14
CA LEU A 339 8.11 -12.33 -2.43
C LEU A 339 7.46 -11.72 -3.68
N ILE A 340 6.74 -10.62 -3.52
CA ILE A 340 5.92 -10.02 -4.57
C ILE A 340 6.34 -8.57 -4.87
N GLN A 341 6.25 -8.16 -6.14
CA GLN A 341 6.49 -6.78 -6.53
C GLN A 341 5.37 -5.86 -5.97
N ASN A 342 5.77 -4.78 -5.30
CA ASN A 342 4.87 -3.92 -4.52
C ASN A 342 3.77 -3.29 -5.37
N SER A 343 4.15 -2.70 -6.49
CA SER A 343 3.24 -2.09 -7.45
C SER A 343 3.45 -2.73 -8.82
N PRO A 344 2.39 -3.18 -9.50
CA PRO A 344 0.98 -3.03 -9.11
C PRO A 344 0.41 -4.19 -8.26
N TYR A 345 1.10 -5.34 -8.18
CA TYR A 345 0.48 -6.61 -7.81
C TYR A 345 0.14 -6.75 -6.32
N HIS A 346 1.10 -6.52 -5.43
CA HIS A 346 0.83 -6.56 -3.98
C HIS A 346 -0.30 -5.59 -3.61
N SER A 347 -0.25 -4.38 -4.17
CA SER A 347 -1.26 -3.34 -3.94
C SER A 347 -2.66 -3.77 -4.39
N ALA A 348 -2.76 -4.52 -5.49
CA ALA A 348 -4.04 -5.03 -5.99
C ALA A 348 -4.66 -6.05 -5.01
N LEU A 349 -3.86 -6.99 -4.49
CA LEU A 349 -4.32 -7.99 -3.50
C LEU A 349 -4.68 -7.35 -2.16
N SER A 350 -3.90 -6.38 -1.68
CA SER A 350 -4.23 -5.63 -0.46
C SER A 350 -5.55 -4.86 -0.61
N LYS A 351 -5.86 -4.35 -1.82
CA LYS A 351 -7.14 -3.70 -2.08
C LYS A 351 -8.31 -4.68 -2.03
N THR A 352 -8.13 -5.90 -2.54
CA THR A 352 -9.09 -6.99 -2.43
C THR A 352 -9.41 -7.29 -0.98
N GLN A 353 -8.37 -7.44 -0.14
CA GLN A 353 -8.53 -7.65 1.29
C GLN A 353 -9.34 -6.53 1.94
N ALA A 354 -8.97 -5.27 1.67
CA ALA A 354 -9.65 -4.11 2.25
C ALA A 354 -11.14 -4.04 1.85
N ILE A 355 -11.51 -4.48 0.65
CA ILE A 355 -12.91 -4.56 0.21
C ILE A 355 -13.66 -5.63 1.00
N ILE A 356 -13.06 -6.82 1.17
CA ILE A 356 -13.65 -7.93 1.94
C ILE A 356 -13.85 -7.54 3.40
N THR A 357 -12.86 -6.89 4.01
CA THR A 357 -12.86 -6.59 5.45
C THR A 357 -13.60 -5.30 5.82
N LYS A 358 -14.03 -4.51 4.83
CA LYS A 358 -14.57 -3.15 5.05
C LYS A 358 -15.66 -3.13 6.12
N ASP A 359 -16.60 -4.06 6.03
CA ASP A 359 -17.77 -4.15 6.90
C ASP A 359 -17.79 -5.46 7.71
N LEU A 360 -16.66 -6.18 7.78
CA LEU A 360 -16.52 -7.43 8.53
C LEU A 360 -15.89 -7.16 9.90
N PRO A 361 -16.61 -7.27 11.03
CA PRO A 361 -16.03 -7.05 12.35
C PRO A 361 -14.91 -8.04 12.69
N TYR A 362 -14.05 -7.70 13.65
CA TYR A 362 -13.11 -8.68 14.23
C TYR A 362 -13.88 -9.85 14.86
N ASN A 363 -13.32 -11.05 14.75
CA ASN A 363 -13.91 -12.32 15.16
C ASN A 363 -15.17 -12.73 14.40
N ALA A 364 -15.54 -12.00 13.34
CA ALA A 364 -16.58 -12.39 12.40
C ALA A 364 -15.96 -13.07 11.17
N SER A 365 -16.80 -13.78 10.42
CA SER A 365 -16.38 -14.49 9.22
C SER A 365 -17.33 -14.30 8.05
N THR A 366 -16.79 -14.47 6.84
CA THR A 366 -17.56 -14.42 5.60
C THR A 366 -16.90 -15.29 4.53
N ASN A 367 -17.71 -15.95 3.71
CA ASN A 367 -17.20 -16.73 2.59
C ASN A 367 -16.89 -15.81 1.41
N VAL A 368 -15.68 -15.93 0.88
CA VAL A 368 -15.18 -15.19 -0.29
C VAL A 368 -14.48 -16.18 -1.23
N LEU A 369 -14.28 -15.83 -2.51
CA LEU A 369 -13.11 -16.39 -3.17
C LEU A 369 -11.92 -15.47 -2.94
N TRP A 370 -10.77 -16.09 -2.75
CA TRP A 370 -9.55 -15.42 -2.37
C TRP A 370 -8.50 -15.62 -3.46
N PRO A 371 -8.01 -14.54 -4.11
CA PRO A 371 -6.93 -14.65 -5.07
C PRO A 371 -5.59 -14.75 -4.35
N SER A 372 -4.86 -15.83 -4.61
CA SER A 372 -3.54 -16.07 -4.04
C SER A 372 -2.53 -16.40 -5.15
N PRO A 373 -1.42 -15.65 -5.25
CA PRO A 373 -0.41 -15.96 -6.25
C PRO A 373 0.26 -17.31 -6.02
N ASN A 374 0.52 -18.02 -7.12
CA ASN A 374 1.30 -19.26 -7.09
C ASN A 374 2.81 -18.98 -6.94
N GLY A 375 3.55 -20.01 -6.56
CA GLY A 375 5.02 -19.94 -6.45
C GLY A 375 5.54 -19.23 -5.18
N VAL A 376 6.80 -18.81 -5.25
CA VAL A 376 7.52 -18.13 -4.15
C VAL A 376 7.98 -16.71 -4.50
N ILE A 377 7.93 -16.34 -5.80
CA ILE A 377 8.22 -15.00 -6.32
C ILE A 377 7.12 -14.60 -7.31
N TYR A 378 6.67 -13.33 -7.27
CA TYR A 378 5.66 -12.83 -8.20
C TYR A 378 5.86 -11.39 -8.69
N PRO A 379 5.85 -11.14 -10.01
CA PRO A 379 5.89 -12.13 -11.09
C PRO A 379 7.31 -12.70 -11.26
N VAL A 380 7.43 -13.91 -11.80
CA VAL A 380 8.72 -14.53 -12.10
C VAL A 380 9.29 -14.00 -13.42
N GLY A 381 10.61 -13.81 -13.49
CA GLY A 381 11.35 -13.58 -14.74
C GLY A 381 11.24 -12.16 -15.32
N LYS A 382 11.01 -11.16 -14.45
CA LYS A 382 10.81 -9.77 -14.86
C LYS A 382 12.08 -8.98 -15.11
#